data_AF-A0A1Z4QQ33-F1
#
_entry.id   AF-A0A1Z4QQ33-F1
#
_cell.length_a   1.000
_cell.length_b   1.000
_cell.length_c   1.000
_cell.angle_alpha   90.00
_cell.angle_beta   90.00
_cell.angle_gamma   90.00
#
_symmetry.space_group_name_H-M   'P 1'
#
loop_
_entity.id
_entity.type
_entity.pdbx_description
1 polymer ?
#
loop_
_entity_poly.entity_id
_entity_poly.type
_entity_poly.pdbx_seq_one_letter_code
_entity_poly.pdbx_strand_id
1 'polypeptide(L)'
;MLLKNKKITGILNSAPSQGVQFANTDFSESNLVRLKSILSFFSYLNMKGEISDESLEALVRYACSIFIENEVEARVQDAIEQRLIIFLQSKFSSVLDKYVS
;
A
#
# COMPACT_ATOMS: atom_id res chain seq x y z
N MET A 1 -31.70 -17.92 42.62
CA MET A 1 -32.60 -18.93 42.03
C MET A 1 -32.65 -18.67 40.53
N LEU A 2 -32.20 -19.64 39.73
CA LEU A 2 -32.20 -19.63 38.26
C LEU A 2 -33.64 -19.61 37.73
N LEU A 3 -33.87 -18.93 36.60
CA LEU A 3 -34.68 -19.50 35.50
C LEU A 3 -34.18 -18.98 34.15
N LYS A 4 -33.91 -19.95 33.28
CA LYS A 4 -33.34 -19.86 31.94
C LYS A 4 -34.42 -19.62 30.87
N ASN A 5 -33.92 -19.26 29.69
CA ASN A 5 -34.45 -19.47 28.33
C ASN A 5 -35.30 -18.36 27.69
N LYS A 6 -34.77 -17.74 26.63
CA LYS A 6 -35.11 -18.20 25.27
C LYS A 6 -34.06 -17.75 24.24
N LYS A 7 -33.52 -18.74 23.53
CA LYS A 7 -32.59 -18.66 22.40
C LYS A 7 -33.42 -18.28 21.15
N ILE A 8 -33.09 -17.19 20.47
CA ILE A 8 -33.51 -16.97 19.07
C ILE A 8 -32.22 -16.95 18.25
N THR A 9 -31.99 -18.08 17.59
CA THR A 9 -31.04 -18.26 16.51
C THR A 9 -31.53 -17.50 15.28
N GLY A 10 -30.94 -16.34 15.01
CA GLY A 10 -30.93 -15.73 13.68
C GLY A 10 -29.52 -15.88 13.13
N ILE A 11 -29.34 -16.81 12.20
CA ILE A 11 -28.09 -16.98 11.44
C ILE A 11 -27.96 -15.73 10.57
N LEU A 12 -27.23 -14.72 11.07
CA LEU A 12 -26.67 -13.67 10.22
C LEU A 12 -25.54 -14.33 9.44
N ASN A 13 -25.80 -14.61 8.17
CA ASN A 13 -24.76 -14.83 7.17
C ASN A 13 -23.91 -13.56 7.08
N SER A 14 -22.97 -13.39 8.00
CA SER A 14 -21.86 -12.48 7.80
C SER A 14 -20.92 -13.16 6.82
N ALA A 15 -21.12 -12.88 5.53
CA ALA A 15 -20.04 -12.95 4.57
C ALA A 15 -18.81 -12.28 5.22
N PRO A 16 -17.61 -12.87 5.17
CA PRO A 16 -16.42 -12.17 5.58
C PRO A 16 -16.21 -11.05 4.57
N SER A 17 -16.72 -9.86 4.88
CA SER A 17 -16.19 -8.62 4.34
C SER A 17 -14.74 -8.57 4.83
N GLN A 18 -13.84 -9.15 4.04
CA GLN A 18 -12.42 -8.84 4.07
C GLN A 18 -12.32 -7.35 3.76
N GLY A 19 -12.55 -6.52 4.79
CA GLY A 19 -11.98 -5.19 4.81
C GLY A 19 -10.50 -5.41 4.62
N VAL A 20 -9.98 -5.01 3.46
CA VAL A 20 -8.56 -4.90 3.23
C VAL A 20 -8.05 -3.99 4.33
N GLN A 21 -7.49 -4.59 5.38
CA GLN A 21 -6.76 -3.84 6.39
C GLN A 21 -5.54 -3.33 5.64
N PHE A 22 -5.60 -2.06 5.22
CA PHE A 22 -4.40 -1.34 4.86
C PHE A 22 -3.56 -1.32 6.13
N ALA A 23 -2.61 -2.26 6.22
CA ALA A 23 -1.55 -2.19 7.21
C ALA A 23 -1.01 -0.76 7.19
N ASN A 24 -0.81 -0.15 8.36
CA ASN A 24 -0.19 1.16 8.47
C ASN A 24 1.07 1.16 7.61
N THR A 25 1.00 1.84 6.48
CA THR A 25 2.05 1.82 5.49
C THR A 25 3.09 2.80 5.96
N ASP A 26 4.20 2.29 6.49
CA ASP A 26 5.44 3.04 6.55
C ASP A 26 5.82 3.36 5.11
N PHE A 27 5.56 4.61 4.71
CA PHE A 27 6.15 5.15 3.50
C PHE A 27 7.65 4.92 3.56
N SER A 28 8.25 4.59 2.43
CA SER A 28 9.70 4.58 2.32
C SER A 28 10.22 5.94 2.81
N GLU A 29 10.89 5.94 3.97
CA GLU A 29 11.37 7.16 4.60
C GLU A 29 12.27 7.95 3.65
N SER A 30 13.00 7.24 2.78
CA SER A 30 13.82 7.82 1.72
C SER A 30 13.01 8.54 0.62
N ASN A 31 11.88 7.98 0.18
CA ASN A 31 11.01 8.62 -0.81
C ASN A 31 10.38 9.90 -0.25
N LEU A 32 9.94 9.87 1.00
CA LEU A 32 9.38 11.04 1.67
C LEU A 32 10.42 12.15 1.86
N VAL A 33 11.65 11.80 2.27
CA VAL A 33 12.76 12.75 2.39
C VAL A 33 13.06 13.39 1.03
N ARG A 34 13.12 12.59 -0.04
CA ARG A 34 13.37 13.09 -1.40
C ARG A 34 12.28 14.07 -1.85
N LEU A 35 11.00 13.75 -1.62
CA LEU A 35 9.89 14.64 -1.95
C LEU A 35 10.02 15.98 -1.19
N LYS A 36 10.30 15.94 0.11
CA LYS A 36 10.51 17.15 0.92
C LYS A 36 11.62 18.02 0.34
N SER A 37 12.78 17.45 -0.02
CA SER A 37 13.88 18.19 -0.63
C SER A 37 13.49 18.87 -1.94
N ILE A 38 12.74 18.18 -2.79
CA ILE A 38 12.25 18.73 -4.07
C ILE A 38 11.29 19.89 -3.83
N LEU A 39 10.31 19.73 -2.94
CA LEU A 39 9.33 20.77 -2.62
C LEU A 39 10.00 22.00 -1.98
N SER A 40 10.97 21.79 -1.10
CA SER A 40 11.77 22.88 -0.52
C SER A 40 12.55 23.64 -1.59
N PHE A 41 13.09 22.93 -2.58
CA PHE A 41 13.80 23.56 -3.69
C PHE A 41 12.86 24.41 -4.56
N PHE A 42 11.67 23.91 -4.91
CA PHE A 42 10.70 24.71 -5.66
C PHE A 42 10.24 25.95 -4.90
N SER A 43 9.99 25.81 -3.59
CA SER A 43 9.67 26.95 -2.72
C SER A 43 10.80 27.98 -2.71
N TYR A 44 12.06 27.54 -2.62
CA TYR A 44 13.21 28.42 -2.72
C TYR A 44 13.26 29.19 -4.05
N LEU A 45 13.02 28.53 -5.19
CA LEU A 45 13.00 29.19 -6.50
C LEU A 45 11.88 30.24 -6.61
N ASN A 46 10.69 29.92 -6.08
CA ASN A 46 9.57 30.86 -6.06
C ASN A 46 9.87 32.09 -5.18
N MET A 47 10.46 31.89 -3.99
CA MET A 47 10.89 32.99 -3.12
C MET A 47 11.94 33.90 -3.76
N LYS A 48 12.76 33.37 -4.69
CA LYS A 48 13.73 34.15 -5.46
C LYS A 48 13.12 34.84 -6.69
N GLY A 49 11.84 34.58 -6.99
CA GLY A 49 11.18 35.07 -8.19
C GLY A 49 11.67 34.39 -9.47
N GLU A 50 12.36 33.24 -9.36
CA GLU A 50 12.85 32.48 -10.51
C GLU A 50 11.71 31.70 -11.19
N ILE A 51 10.63 31.39 -10.45
CA ILE A 51 9.41 30.77 -10.97
C ILE A 51 8.18 31.50 -10.44
N SER A 52 7.10 31.52 -11.22
CA SER A 52 5.82 32.10 -10.80
C SER A 52 5.08 31.19 -9.81
N ASP A 53 4.04 31.72 -9.17
CA ASP A 53 3.16 30.94 -8.28
C ASP A 53 2.44 29.82 -9.04
N GLU A 54 1.99 30.08 -10.27
CA GLU A 54 1.35 29.06 -11.12
C GLU A 54 2.35 27.94 -11.48
N SER A 55 3.61 28.32 -11.74
CA SER A 55 4.68 27.36 -12.03
C SER A 55 5.00 26.51 -10.80
N LEU A 56 5.06 27.12 -9.62
CA LEU A 56 5.21 26.41 -8.36
C LEU A 56 4.07 25.40 -8.15
N GLU A 57 2.82 25.82 -8.32
CA GLU A 57 1.65 24.95 -8.17
C GLU A 57 1.72 23.74 -9.11
N ALA A 58 2.06 23.98 -10.38
CA ALA A 58 2.20 22.92 -11.38
C ALA A 58 3.32 21.93 -11.01
N LEU A 59 4.48 22.42 -10.58
CA LEU A 59 5.62 21.61 -10.18
C LEU A 59 5.33 20.79 -8.92
N VAL A 60 4.66 21.38 -7.93
CA VAL A 60 4.24 20.68 -6.70
C VAL A 60 3.28 19.55 -7.05
N ARG A 61 2.25 19.82 -7.88
CA ARG A 61 1.30 18.79 -8.34
C ARG A 61 2.02 17.65 -9.04
N TYR A 62 2.94 17.98 -9.95
CA TYR A 62 3.70 16.99 -10.70
C TYR A 62 4.58 16.12 -9.79
N ALA A 63 5.33 16.74 -8.87
CA ALA A 63 6.17 16.00 -7.92
C ALA A 63 5.36 15.07 -7.01
N CYS A 64 4.19 15.51 -6.55
CA CYS A 64 3.28 14.68 -5.77
C CYS A 64 2.71 13.51 -6.59
N SER A 65 2.37 13.70 -7.87
CA SER A 65 1.92 12.61 -8.75
C SER A 65 2.98 11.52 -8.86
N ILE A 66 4.22 11.91 -9.15
CA ILE A 66 5.35 10.97 -9.25
C ILE A 66 5.55 10.22 -7.93
N PHE A 67 5.49 10.91 -6.79
CA PHE A 67 5.62 10.26 -5.49
C PHE A 67 4.54 9.20 -5.28
N ILE A 68 3.29 9.52 -5.58
CA ILE A 68 2.17 8.58 -5.44
C ILE A 68 2.34 7.39 -6.40
N GLU A 69 2.69 7.64 -7.65
CA GLU A 69 2.94 6.61 -8.66
C GLU A 69 4.02 5.62 -8.21
N ASN A 70 5.17 6.14 -7.74
CA ASN A 70 6.25 5.30 -7.25
C ASN A 70 5.85 4.46 -6.02
N GLU A 71 5.09 5.03 -5.09
CA GLU A 71 4.62 4.30 -3.90
C GLU A 71 3.61 3.21 -4.28
N VAL A 72 2.74 3.48 -5.25
CA VAL A 72 1.81 2.47 -5.79
C VAL A 72 2.59 1.37 -6.50
N GLU A 73 3.56 1.73 -7.34
CA GLU A 73 4.40 0.78 -8.07
C GLU A 73 5.15 -0.15 -7.11
N ALA A 74 5.80 0.40 -6.07
CA ALA A 74 6.50 -0.38 -5.05
C ALA A 74 5.58 -1.40 -4.37
N ARG A 75 4.38 -0.98 -3.96
CA ARG A 75 3.40 -1.88 -3.32
C ARG A 75 2.90 -2.97 -4.26
N VAL A 76 2.66 -2.64 -5.52
CA VAL A 76 2.25 -3.60 -6.54
C VAL A 76 3.36 -4.61 -6.79
N GLN A 77 4.61 -4.15 -6.88
CA GLN A 77 5.77 -5.02 -7.01
C GLN A 77 5.89 -5.99 -5.83
N ASP A 78 5.85 -5.48 -4.59
CA ASP A 78 5.93 -6.32 -3.38
C ASP A 78 4.82 -7.38 -3.37
N ALA A 79 3.59 -6.98 -3.71
CA ALA A 79 2.46 -7.91 -3.76
C ALA A 79 2.66 -9.01 -4.82
N ILE A 80 3.16 -8.65 -6.00
CA ILE A 80 3.47 -9.61 -7.08
C ILE A 80 4.58 -10.56 -6.65
N GLU A 81 5.67 -10.04 -6.07
CA GLU A 81 6.79 -10.84 -5.60
C GLU A 81 6.35 -11.85 -4.54
N GLN A 82 5.56 -11.42 -3.56
CA GLN A 82 5.00 -12.32 -2.54
C GLN A 82 4.13 -13.41 -3.15
N ARG A 83 3.25 -13.06 -4.11
CA ARG A 83 2.41 -14.04 -4.81
C ARG A 83 3.24 -15.03 -5.63
N LEU A 84 4.31 -14.56 -6.26
CA LEU A 84 5.23 -15.39 -7.02
C LEU A 84 5.97 -16.38 -6.11
N ILE A 85 6.47 -15.91 -4.96
CA ILE A 85 7.14 -16.75 -3.96
C ILE A 85 6.20 -17.87 -3.50
N ILE A 86 4.97 -17.52 -3.10
CA ILE A 86 3.96 -18.49 -2.65
C ILE A 86 3.66 -19.50 -3.77
N PHE A 87 3.50 -19.02 -5.01
CA PHE A 87 3.24 -19.89 -6.16
C PHE A 87 4.38 -20.88 -6.39
N LEU A 88 5.62 -20.41 -6.41
CA LEU A 88 6.81 -21.25 -6.58
C LEU A 88 6.90 -22.29 -5.46
N GLN A 89 6.76 -21.88 -4.20
CA GLN A 89 6.73 -22.79 -3.05
C GLN A 89 5.68 -23.88 -3.20
N SER A 90 4.45 -23.52 -3.62
CA SER A 90 3.36 -24.49 -3.82
C SER A 90 3.65 -25.51 -4.93
N LYS A 91 4.39 -25.11 -5.97
CA LYS A 91 4.76 -26.01 -7.07
C LYS A 91 5.90 -26.92 -6.66
N PHE A 92 6.93 -26.40 -6.00
CA PHE A 92 8.07 -27.22 -5.57
C PHE A 92 7.70 -28.21 -4.48
N SER A 93 6.82 -27.87 -3.53
CA SER A 93 6.31 -28.84 -2.55
C SER A 93 5.54 -29.98 -3.23
N SER A 94 4.66 -29.66 -4.17
CA SER A 94 3.91 -30.68 -4.93
C SER A 94 4.79 -31.60 -5.78
N VAL A 95 5.95 -31.11 -6.23
CA VAL A 95 6.94 -31.90 -6.97
C VAL A 95 7.72 -32.80 -6.02
N LEU A 96 8.18 -32.28 -4.88
CA LEU A 96 8.89 -33.07 -3.85
C LEU A 96 8.03 -34.22 -3.32
N ASP A 97 6.76 -33.98 -3.01
CA ASP A 97 5.84 -35.02 -2.53
C ASP A 97 5.64 -36.15 -3.57
N LYS A 98 5.76 -35.84 -4.86
CA LYS A 98 5.60 -36.80 -5.96
C LYS A 98 6.85 -37.67 -6.20
N TYR A 99 8.03 -37.25 -5.79
CA TYR A 99 9.29 -38.00 -5.97
C TYR A 99 9.78 -38.70 -4.70
N VAL A 100 9.22 -38.37 -3.54
CA VAL A 100 9.57 -38.97 -2.24
C VAL A 100 8.57 -40.08 -1.81
N SER A 101 7.45 -40.25 -2.54
CA SER A 101 6.51 -41.38 -2.39
C SER A 101 6.82 -42.51 -3.37
#